data_AF-A0A1G6LFK6-F1
#
_entry.id   AF-A0A1G6LFK6-F1
#
_cell.length_a   1.000
_cell.length_b   1.000
_cell.length_c   1.000
_cell.angle_alpha   90.00
_cell.angle_beta   90.00
_cell.angle_gamma   90.00
#
_symmetry.space_group_name_H-M   'P 1'
#
loop_
_entity.id
_entity.type
_entity.pdbx_description
1 polymer ?
#
loop_
_entity_poly.entity_id
_entity_poly.type
_entity_poly.pdbx_seq_one_letter_code
_entity_poly.pdbx_strand_id
1 'polypeptide(L)'
;MKATSTPYELNYRVLAMLRAVDAGRAQISCGSEPDLYIDGVPCCDQFAAHTLTHDGLITGDQGRFGQLVPARLTVAGAAALASFAVAA
;
A
#
# COMPACT_ATOMS: atom_id res chain seq x y z
N MET A 1 -24.84 -6.89 1.44
CA MET A 1 -24.21 -7.73 0.39
C MET A 1 -22.70 -7.49 0.45
N LYS A 2 -21.91 -8.42 1.00
CA LYS A 2 -20.44 -8.37 0.92
C LYS A 2 -20.03 -9.16 -0.33
N ALA A 3 -19.32 -8.51 -1.24
CA ALA A 3 -18.71 -9.19 -2.38
C ALA A 3 -17.60 -10.10 -1.84
N THR A 4 -17.81 -11.40 -1.99
CA THR A 4 -16.77 -12.43 -1.81
C THR A 4 -15.82 -12.32 -2.98
N SER A 5 -14.82 -11.43 -2.91
CA SER A 5 -13.71 -11.50 -3.86
C SER A 5 -12.74 -12.58 -3.39
N THR A 6 -12.48 -13.51 -4.30
CA THR A 6 -11.62 -14.67 -4.11
C THR A 6 -10.18 -14.24 -3.77
N PRO A 7 -9.42 -15.03 -2.99
CA PRO A 7 -8.08 -14.66 -2.52
C PRO A 7 -7.03 -14.46 -3.64
N TYR A 8 -7.39 -14.66 -4.91
CA TYR A 8 -6.48 -14.53 -6.05
C TYR A 8 -6.36 -13.09 -6.59
N GLU A 9 -7.31 -12.19 -6.30
CA GLU A 9 -7.16 -10.77 -6.65
C GLU A 9 -6.25 -9.99 -5.70
N LEU A 10 -5.99 -10.54 -4.52
CA LEU A 10 -5.07 -9.99 -3.52
C LEU A 10 -3.58 -10.26 -3.83
N ASN A 11 -3.24 -10.95 -4.93
CA ASN A 11 -1.90 -11.58 -5.04
C ASN A 11 -0.88 -10.89 -5.97
N TYR A 12 -1.31 -10.08 -6.95
CA TYR A 12 -0.37 -9.40 -7.88
C TYR A 12 -0.40 -7.88 -7.80
N ARG A 13 -1.59 -7.27 -7.66
CA ARG A 13 -1.74 -5.81 -7.57
C ARG A 13 -1.16 -5.29 -6.26
N VAL A 14 -1.57 -5.91 -5.15
CA VAL A 14 -1.01 -5.62 -3.80
C VAL A 14 0.49 -5.86 -3.77
N LEU A 15 0.95 -6.97 -4.36
CA LEU A 15 2.38 -7.26 -4.45
C LEU A 15 3.14 -6.17 -5.21
N ALA A 16 2.59 -5.68 -6.34
CA ALA A 16 3.18 -4.58 -7.08
C ALA A 16 3.22 -3.27 -6.28
N MET A 17 2.17 -2.98 -5.51
CA MET A 17 2.15 -1.82 -4.60
C MET A 17 3.20 -1.93 -3.50
N LEU A 18 3.26 -3.07 -2.81
CA LEU A 18 4.26 -3.32 -1.76
C LEU A 18 5.68 -3.23 -2.30
N ARG A 19 5.94 -3.76 -3.50
CA ARG A 19 7.24 -3.62 -4.19
C ARG A 19 7.56 -2.17 -4.55
N ALA A 20 6.58 -1.39 -4.97
CA ALA A 20 6.79 0.02 -5.27
C ALA A 20 7.12 0.83 -4.01
N VAL A 21 6.48 0.50 -2.89
CA VAL A 21 6.78 1.07 -1.57
C VAL A 21 8.17 0.67 -1.10
N ASP A 22 8.54 -0.61 -1.21
CA ASP A 22 9.87 -1.13 -0.89
C ASP A 22 10.97 -0.45 -1.73
N ALA A 23 10.68 -0.20 -3.01
CA ALA A 23 11.57 0.52 -3.92
C ALA A 23 11.63 2.04 -3.65
N GLY A 24 10.90 2.57 -2.66
CA GLY A 24 10.89 4.01 -2.33
C GLY A 24 10.21 4.88 -3.39
N ARG A 25 9.42 4.29 -4.28
CA ARG A 25 8.72 4.99 -5.38
C ARG A 25 7.33 5.51 -4.99
N ALA A 26 6.87 5.13 -3.80
CA ALA A 26 5.54 5.42 -3.33
C ALA A 26 5.51 6.60 -2.36
N GLN A 27 4.48 7.41 -2.47
CA GLN A 27 4.13 8.47 -1.53
C GLN A 27 2.69 8.28 -1.07
N ILE A 28 2.38 8.73 0.14
CA ILE A 28 1.03 8.67 0.69
C ILE A 28 0.62 10.04 1.23
N SER A 29 -0.65 10.41 1.09
CA SER A 29 -1.14 11.66 1.68
C SER A 29 -1.30 11.54 3.20
N CYS A 30 -0.99 12.60 3.94
CA CYS A 30 -1.21 12.59 5.39
C CYS A 30 -2.69 12.81 5.70
N GLY A 31 -3.32 11.85 6.38
CA GLY A 31 -4.74 11.93 6.74
C GLY A 31 -5.26 10.63 7.36
N SER A 32 -6.54 10.61 7.72
CA SER A 32 -7.20 9.40 8.25
C SER A 32 -7.50 8.37 7.16
N GLU A 33 -7.66 8.82 5.92
CA GLU A 33 -7.88 7.99 4.73
C GLU A 33 -6.86 8.41 3.67
N PRO A 34 -5.64 7.86 3.73
CA PRO A 34 -4.52 8.41 2.98
C PRO A 34 -4.42 7.80 1.57
N ASP A 35 -4.35 8.64 0.55
CA ASP A 35 -4.26 8.23 -0.86
C ASP A 35 -2.80 7.89 -1.23
N LEU A 36 -2.61 6.84 -2.04
CA LEU A 36 -1.30 6.38 -2.48
C LEU A 36 -0.98 6.90 -3.88
N TYR A 37 0.27 7.32 -4.05
CA TYR A 37 0.83 7.81 -5.30
C TYR A 37 2.09 7.02 -5.63
N ILE A 38 2.22 6.57 -6.87
CA ILE A 38 3.41 5.88 -7.37
C ILE A 38 4.03 6.75 -8.45
N ASP A 39 5.31 7.12 -8.27
CA ASP A 39 6.03 8.03 -9.17
C ASP A 39 5.27 9.36 -9.44
N GLY A 40 4.58 9.87 -8.41
CA GLY A 40 3.80 11.12 -8.49
C GLY A 40 2.42 10.98 -9.15
N VAL A 41 2.02 9.78 -9.60
CA VAL A 41 0.70 9.52 -10.19
C VAL A 41 -0.20 8.85 -9.15
N PRO A 42 -1.47 9.27 -9.00
CA PRO A 42 -2.42 8.57 -8.14
C PRO A 42 -2.47 7.08 -8.51
N CYS A 43 -2.34 6.20 -7.52
CA CYS A 43 -2.54 4.78 -7.73
C CYS A 43 -3.94 4.53 -8.30
N CYS A 44 -4.02 3.67 -9.32
CA CYS A 44 -5.29 3.37 -9.99
C CYS A 44 -6.27 2.59 -9.11
N ASP A 45 -5.78 2.01 -8.01
CA ASP A 45 -6.57 1.24 -7.05
C ASP A 45 -6.34 1.80 -5.64
N GLN A 46 -6.95 2.96 -5.39
CA GLN A 46 -6.91 3.62 -4.08
C GLN A 46 -7.59 2.78 -3.00
N PHE A 47 -8.57 1.96 -3.36
CA PHE A 47 -9.25 1.10 -2.40
C PHE A 47 -8.30 0.06 -1.78
N ALA A 48 -7.46 -0.57 -2.62
CA ALA A 48 -6.40 -1.44 -2.12
C ALA A 48 -5.38 -0.65 -1.28
N ALA A 49 -4.98 0.55 -1.71
CA ALA A 49 -4.06 1.39 -0.94
C ALA A 49 -4.57 1.78 0.45
N HIS A 50 -5.85 2.15 0.56
CA HIS A 50 -6.53 2.39 1.82
C HIS A 50 -6.51 1.14 2.69
N THR A 51 -6.87 -0.01 2.11
CA THR A 51 -6.82 -1.30 2.82
C THR A 51 -5.43 -1.61 3.36
N LEU A 52 -4.37 -1.43 2.56
CA LEU A 52 -2.98 -1.63 3.01
C LEU A 52 -2.58 -0.72 4.17
N THR A 53 -3.13 0.51 4.21
CA THR A 53 -2.85 1.47 5.27
C THR A 53 -3.63 1.12 6.55
N HIS A 54 -4.91 0.77 6.41
CA HIS A 54 -5.75 0.34 7.54
C HIS A 54 -5.27 -0.98 8.16
N ASP A 55 -4.82 -1.92 7.33
CA ASP A 55 -4.22 -3.18 7.76
C ASP A 55 -2.80 -3.00 8.33
N GLY A 56 -2.27 -1.76 8.29
CA GLY A 56 -0.96 -1.42 8.83
C GLY A 56 0.19 -2.08 8.09
N LEU A 57 0.04 -2.40 6.80
CA LEU A 57 1.11 -2.95 5.96
C LEU A 57 2.01 -1.84 5.41
N ILE A 58 1.44 -0.66 5.16
CA ILE A 58 2.18 0.53 4.75
C ILE A 58 1.88 1.68 5.70
N THR A 59 2.82 2.63 5.79
CA THR A 59 2.67 3.83 6.59
C THR A 59 3.41 5.00 5.95
N GLY A 60 3.15 6.22 6.42
CA GLY A 60 3.86 7.43 6.01
C GLY A 60 4.47 8.14 7.22
N ASP A 61 5.50 8.96 6.98
CA ASP A 61 6.05 9.84 8.00
C ASP A 61 5.02 10.93 8.40
N GLN A 62 5.22 11.58 9.55
CA GLN A 62 4.32 12.65 9.98
C GLN A 62 4.42 13.87 9.05
N GLY A 63 3.27 14.47 8.72
CA GLY A 63 3.19 15.64 7.85
C GLY A 63 1.91 16.45 8.07
N ARG A 64 1.75 17.53 7.30
CA ARG A 64 0.52 18.33 7.30
C ARG A 64 -0.60 17.57 6.61
N PHE A 65 -1.85 17.77 7.01
CA PHE A 65 -3.00 17.16 6.34
C PHE A 65 -2.95 17.40 4.81
N GLY A 66 -3.10 16.33 4.03
CA GLY A 66 -3.01 16.34 2.57
C GLY A 66 -1.60 16.41 1.98
N GLN A 67 -0.56 16.59 2.80
CA GLN A 67 0.83 16.57 2.33
C GLN A 67 1.21 15.15 1.89
N LEU A 68 1.86 15.04 0.73
CA LEU A 68 2.47 13.79 0.29
C LEU A 68 3.80 13.56 1.03
N VAL A 69 3.90 12.42 1.68
CA VAL A 69 5.12 11.96 2.37
C VAL A 69 5.56 10.62 1.78
N PRO A 70 6.85 10.25 1.87
CA PRO A 70 7.30 8.93 1.44
C PRO A 70 6.51 7.83 2.17
N ALA A 71 5.99 6.86 1.41
CA ALA A 71 5.40 5.67 1.98
C ALA A 71 6.50 4.68 2.35
N ARG A 72 6.31 3.95 3.45
CA ARG A 72 7.23 2.94 3.96
C ARG A 72 6.47 1.67 4.29
N LEU A 73 7.14 0.53 4.10
CA LEU A 73 6.64 -0.74 4.63
C LEU A 73 6.74 -0.73 6.15
N THR A 74 5.71 -1.25 6.81
CA THR A 74 5.82 -1.65 8.20
C THR A 74 6.49 -3.04 8.29
N VAL A 75 6.77 -3.49 9.52
CA VAL A 75 7.24 -4.86 9.74
C VAL A 75 6.26 -5.90 9.18
N ALA A 76 4.95 -5.67 9.36
CA ALA A 76 3.92 -6.54 8.82
C ALA A 76 3.88 -6.51 7.28
N GLY A 77 4.02 -5.34 6.66
CA GLY A 77 4.09 -5.20 5.21
C GLY A 77 5.30 -5.90 4.60
N ALA A 78 6.47 -5.77 5.22
CA ALA A 78 7.67 -6.46 4.79
C ALA A 78 7.53 -8.00 4.90
N ALA A 79 6.93 -8.50 5.98
CA ALA A 79 6.65 -9.92 6.16
C ALA A 79 5.65 -10.45 5.13
N ALA A 80 4.61 -9.68 4.81
CA ALA A 80 3.65 -10.01 3.76
C ALA A 80 4.36 -10.08 2.39
N LEU A 81 5.15 -9.06 2.03
CA LEU A 81 5.93 -9.02 0.79
C LEU A 81 6.86 -10.26 0.65
N ALA A 82 7.56 -10.62 1.73
CA ALA A 82 8.43 -11.80 1.74
C ALA A 82 7.64 -13.11 1.58
N SER A 83 6.48 -13.23 2.24
CA SER A 83 5.63 -14.43 2.14
C SER A 83 5.12 -14.67 0.71
N PHE A 84 4.80 -13.59 -0.02
CA PHE A 84 4.42 -13.68 -1.43
C PHE A 84 5.59 -14.07 -2.35
N ALA A 85 6.82 -13.63 -2.03
CA ALA A 85 8.00 -13.98 -2.81
C ALA A 85 8.40 -15.47 -2.66
N VAL A 86 8.10 -16.08 -1.51
CA VAL A 86 8.37 -17.52 -1.26
C VAL A 86 7.32 -18.42 -1.92
N ALA A 87 6.13 -17.92 -2.19
CA ALA A 87 5.04 -18.67 -2.82
C ALA A 87 5.04 -18.64 -4.36
N ALA A 88 5.90 -17.81 -4.98
CA ALA A 88 6.02 -17.61 -6.43
C ALA A 88 7.20 -18.41 -7.01
#